data_AF-A0A7C6ADI2-F1
#
_entry.id   AF-A0A7C6ADI2-F1
#
_cell.length_a   1.000
_cell.length_b   1.000
_cell.length_c   1.000
_cell.angle_alpha   90.00
_cell.angle_beta   90.00
_cell.angle_gamma   90.00
#
_symmetry.space_group_name_H-M   'P 1'
#
loop_
_entity.id
_entity.type
_entity.pdbx_description
1 polymer ?
#
loop_
_entity_poly.entity_id
_entity_poly.type
_entity_poly.pdbx_seq_one_letter_code
_entity_poly.pdbx_strand_id
1 'polypeptide(L)' 'MAVEERWLEGYIDGLSKFIAFSKNETFDESMKEYQEIKKIFTEKKEDLKPIAEKWKQKLKEALSE' A
#
# COMPACT_ATOMS: atom_id res chain seq x y z
N MET A 1 -2.43 8.08 16.73
CA MET A 1 -2.62 7.13 15.62
C MET A 1 -2.22 5.75 16.09
N ALA A 2 -3.05 4.75 15.82
CA ALA A 2 -2.70 3.37 16.11
C ALA A 2 -1.49 2.95 15.24
N VAL A 3 -0.69 2.00 15.71
CA VAL A 3 0.45 1.45 14.96
C VAL A 3 0.01 0.93 13.59
N GLU A 4 -1.20 0.38 13.52
CA GLU A 4 -1.84 -0.12 12.31
C GLU A 4 -2.11 0.99 11.28
N GLU A 5 -2.63 2.15 11.70
CA GLU A 5 -2.90 3.29 10.80
C GLU A 5 -1.61 3.80 10.16
N ARG A 6 -0.54 3.94 10.97
CA ARG A 6 0.76 4.39 10.47
C ARG A 6 1.38 3.39 9.50
N TRP A 7 1.22 2.09 9.74
CA TRP A 7 1.71 1.06 8.84
C TRP A 7 0.95 1.07 7.50
N LEU A 8 -0.38 1.16 7.55
CA LEU A 8 -1.22 1.26 6.34
C LEU A 8 -0.87 2.49 5.52
N GLU A 9 -0.68 3.65 6.15
CA GLU A 9 -0.23 4.86 5.46
C GLU A 9 1.12 4.66 4.77
N GLY A 10 2.09 4.05 5.44
CA GLY A 10 3.40 3.74 4.85
C GLY A 10 3.32 2.75 3.68
N TYR A 11 2.48 1.71 3.81
CA TYR A 11 2.24 0.73 2.76
C TYR A 11 1.64 1.38 1.52
N ILE A 12 0.58 2.20 1.69
CA ILE A 12 -0.07 2.95 0.62
C ILE A 12 0.92 3.88 -0.07
N ASP A 13 1.70 4.64 0.70
CA ASP A 13 2.68 5.58 0.16
C ASP A 13 3.76 4.87 -0.68
N GLY A 14 4.30 3.78 -0.15
CA GLY A 14 5.32 2.96 -0.83
C GLY A 14 4.80 2.35 -2.14
N LEU A 15 3.61 1.74 -2.11
CA LEU A 15 2.99 1.17 -3.31
C LEU A 15 2.66 2.22 -4.36
N SER A 16 2.13 3.36 -3.93
CA SER A 16 1.80 4.46 -4.85
C SER A 16 3.05 4.97 -5.57
N LYS A 17 4.15 5.13 -4.83
CA LYS A 17 5.45 5.51 -5.42
C LYS A 17 6.00 4.43 -6.35
N PHE A 18 5.95 3.17 -5.93
CA PHE A 18 6.43 2.06 -6.75
C PHE A 18 5.71 2.00 -8.09
N ILE A 19 4.38 2.16 -8.10
CA ILE A 19 3.60 2.12 -9.35
C ILE A 19 3.90 3.36 -10.20
N ALA A 20 3.79 4.56 -9.63
CA ALA A 20 3.89 5.81 -10.38
C ALA A 20 5.28 6.11 -10.95
N PHE A 21 6.35 5.74 -10.22
CA PHE A 21 7.73 6.02 -10.63
C PHE A 21 8.42 4.81 -11.30
N SER A 22 7.68 3.75 -11.63
CA SER A 22 8.22 2.59 -12.36
C SER A 22 8.33 2.81 -13.88
N LYS A 23 7.80 3.93 -14.39
CA LYS A 23 7.77 4.26 -15.81
C LYS A 23 8.84 5.28 -16.18
N ASN A 24 9.27 5.27 -17.44
CA ASN A 24 10.15 6.29 -18.03
C ASN A 24 9.35 7.55 -18.43
N GLU A 25 8.54 8.08 -17.51
CA GLU A 25 7.78 9.32 -17.68
C GLU A 25 8.51 10.51 -17.05
N THR A 26 8.02 11.73 -17.29
CA THR A 26 8.57 12.91 -16.62
C THR A 26 8.21 12.91 -15.13
N PHE A 27 9.02 13.58 -14.30
CA PHE A 27 8.75 13.69 -12.86
C PHE A 27 7.36 14.27 -12.55
N ASP A 28 6.92 15.26 -13.32
CA ASP A 28 5.61 15.91 -13.12
C ASP A 28 4.45 14.97 -13.44
N GLU A 29 4.59 14.12 -14.46
CA GLU A 29 3.61 13.08 -14.79
C GLU A 29 3.56 12.02 -13.69
N SER A 30 4.72 11.47 -13.31
CA SER A 30 4.80 10.47 -12.23
C SER A 30 4.27 11.03 -10.90
N MET A 31 4.48 12.31 -10.60
CA MET A 31 3.94 12.94 -9.39
C MET A 31 2.41 13.01 -9.41
N LYS A 32 1.79 13.33 -10.56
CA LYS A 32 0.33 13.31 -10.71
C LYS A 32 -0.21 11.89 -10.57
N GLU A 33 0.42 10.91 -11.21
CA GLU A 33 0.02 9.50 -11.09
C GLU A 33 0.11 9.03 -9.64
N TYR A 34 1.19 9.36 -8.94
CA TYR A 34 1.37 9.05 -7.52
C TYR A 34 0.24 9.60 -6.67
N GLN A 35 -0.19 10.85 -6.88
CA GLN A 35 -1.28 11.44 -6.11
C GLN A 35 -2.62 10.73 -6.35
N GLU A 36 -2.95 10.42 -7.61
CA GLU A 36 -4.17 9.71 -7.94
C GLU A 36 -4.19 8.27 -7.39
N ILE A 37 -3.09 7.53 -7.54
CA ILE A 37 -2.96 6.17 -7.01
C ILE A 37 -3.06 6.18 -5.47
N LYS A 38 -2.38 7.12 -4.81
CA LYS A 38 -2.43 7.27 -3.36
C LYS A 38 -3.84 7.56 -2.87
N LYS A 39 -4.58 8.40 -3.59
CA LYS A 39 -5.99 8.69 -3.30
C LYS A 39 -6.85 7.43 -3.41
N ILE A 40 -6.75 6.69 -4.51
CA ILE A 40 -7.49 5.44 -4.74
C ILE A 40 -7.24 4.42 -3.61
N PHE A 41 -5.97 4.21 -3.23
CA PHE A 41 -5.64 3.28 -2.15
C PHE A 41 -6.11 3.77 -0.78
N THR A 42 -6.08 5.08 -0.54
CA THR A 42 -6.60 5.67 0.71
C THR A 42 -8.11 5.47 0.83
N GLU A 43 -8.86 5.65 -0.26
CA GLU A 43 -10.31 5.39 -0.31
C GLU A 43 -10.63 3.92 -0.04
N LYS A 44 -9.72 3.01 -0.43
CA LYS A 44 -9.84 1.56 -0.24
C LYS A 44 -9.11 1.03 1.00
N LYS A 45 -8.70 1.89 1.94
CA LYS A 45 -7.86 1.46 3.08
C LYS A 45 -8.53 0.35 3.92
N GLU A 46 -9.84 0.40 4.06
CA GLU A 46 -10.61 -0.59 4.84
C GLU A 46 -10.60 -1.97 4.15
N ASP A 47 -10.47 -2.02 2.82
CA ASP A 47 -10.34 -3.26 2.05
C ASP A 47 -8.95 -3.90 2.24
N LEU A 48 -7.93 -3.12 2.62
CA LEU A 48 -6.56 -3.61 2.84
C LEU A 48 -6.42 -4.39 4.16
N LYS A 49 -7.23 -4.06 5.18
CA LYS A 49 -7.15 -4.71 6.50
C LYS A 49 -7.40 -6.23 6.42
N PRO A 50 -8.47 -6.73 5.76
CA PRO A 50 -8.67 -8.17 5.58
C PRO A 50 -7.52 -8.88 4.86
N ILE A 51 -6.86 -8.20 3.91
CA ILE A 51 -5.72 -8.76 3.18
C ILE A 51 -4.52 -8.93 4.11
N ALA A 52 -4.23 -7.92 4.94
CA ALA A 52 -3.15 -7.97 5.92
C ALA A 52 -3.36 -9.10 6.95
N GLU A 53 -4.59 -9.27 7.45
CA GLU A 53 -4.92 -10.38 8.37
C GLU A 53 -4.76 -11.75 7.70
N LYS A 54 -5.13 -11.88 6.41
CA LYS A 54 -4.90 -13.11 5.65
C LYS A 54 -3.40 -13.45 5.53
N TRP A 55 -2.54 -12.47 5.31
CA TRP A 55 -1.09 -12.70 5.27
C TRP A 55 -0.53 -13.10 6.63
N LYS A 56 -1.00 -12.47 7.70
CA LYS A 56 -0.64 -12.85 9.07
C LYS A 56 -1.06 -14.27 9.39
N GLN A 57 -2.22 -14.72 8.94
CA GLN A 57 -2.65 -16.10 9.09
C GLN A 57 -1.72 -17.07 8.34
N LYS A 58 -1.42 -16.80 7.06
CA LYS A 58 -0.46 -17.61 6.29
C LYS A 58 0.92 -17.69 6.93
N LEU A 59 1.40 -16.59 7.51
CA LEU A 59 2.67 -16.57 8.23
C LEU A 59 2.63 -17.50 9.45
N LYS A 60 1.54 -17.48 10.22
CA LYS A 60 1.38 -18.39 11.37
C LYS A 60 1.36 -19.85 10.93
N GLU A 61 0.66 -20.17 9.85
CA GLU A 61 0.63 -21.53 9.28
C GLU A 61 2.05 -21.99 8.92
N ALA A 62 2.81 -21.17 8.19
CA ALA A 62 4.18 -21.48 7.79
C ALA A 62 5.19 -21.58 8.95
N LEU A 63 4.91 -20.93 10.09
CA LEU A 63 5.75 -21.00 11.29
C LEU A 63 5.35 -22.14 12.24
N SER A 64 4.22 -22.80 12.00
CA SER A 64 3.73 -23.92 12.81
C SER A 64 4.09 -25.30 12.22
N GLU A 65 4.74 -25.31 11.06
CA GLU A 65 5.34 -26.49 10.40
C GLU A 65 6.85 -26.53 10.65
#